data_AF-A0AAV4SGV1-F1
#
_entry.id   AF-A0AAV4SGV1-F1
#
_cell.length_a   1.000
_cell.length_b   1.000
_cell.length_c   1.000
_cell.angle_alpha   90.00
_cell.angle_beta   90.00
_cell.angle_gamma   90.00
#
_symmetry.space_group_name_H-M   'P 1'
#
loop_
_entity.id
_entity.type
_entity.pdbx_description
1 polymer ?
#
loop_
_entity_poly.entity_id
_entity_poly.type
_entity_poly.pdbx_seq_one_letter_code
_entity_poly.pdbx_strand_id
1 'polypeptide(L)'
;MSKIEPPPRLTWCQRICYGVGHSLNDLCASMWFSYLIVYLQLVLGFDSNYAGLVLLIGQVADALATPLLGYEASSNKETGICKRYGKRKFLHLIGTICVVLSFPFIFSVCPGCESASQFALTTMLIPLVIIFQVGWAAVQVSHLSLIPAITPHESERDFLNVLRYAVNIISDIGTYAIVWCVFDLTRKPTGNHHTITGDYANKFMEITLIIVGVGTFFSIIFHIGVKEVVSKPLSSTDSSIESESSTSFPLFSDNLSWKGWLKESHFYQVGILYMCTRLFQNMSLVFMPLYLQESLRANDDFIAKIPLVMNVSGLSYLAPFRNYSKCSVKR
;
A
#
# COMPACT_ATOMS: atom_id res chain seq x y z
N MET A 1 41.77 0.73 -22.58
CA MET A 1 40.56 1.47 -22.16
C MET A 1 39.33 0.67 -22.58
N SER A 2 38.86 -0.26 -21.74
CA SER A 2 37.56 -0.90 -21.96
C SER A 2 36.49 0.16 -21.71
N LYS A 3 35.68 0.49 -22.72
CA LYS A 3 34.48 1.32 -22.52
C LYS A 3 33.61 0.61 -21.48
N ILE A 4 33.53 1.15 -20.28
CA ILE A 4 32.57 0.71 -19.27
C ILE A 4 31.21 1.13 -19.81
N GLU A 5 30.48 0.17 -20.40
CA GLU A 5 29.11 0.43 -20.85
C GLU A 5 28.25 0.84 -19.65
N PRO A 6 27.37 1.85 -19.81
CA PRO A 6 26.46 2.23 -18.74
C PRO A 6 25.58 1.04 -18.36
N PRO A 7 25.23 0.88 -17.08
CA PRO A 7 24.42 -0.24 -16.62
C PRO A 7 23.11 -0.32 -17.42
N PRO A 8 22.72 -1.53 -17.87
CA PRO A 8 21.58 -1.71 -18.75
C PRO A 8 20.29 -1.23 -18.08
N ARG A 9 19.41 -0.61 -18.88
CA ARG A 9 18.09 -0.18 -18.40
C ARG A 9 17.22 -1.39 -18.10
N LEU A 10 16.24 -1.20 -17.21
CA LEU A 10 15.24 -2.22 -16.91
C LEU A 10 14.42 -2.56 -18.15
N THR A 11 14.14 -3.85 -18.32
CA THR A 11 13.21 -4.33 -19.34
C THR A 11 11.79 -3.88 -19.02
N TRP A 12 10.94 -3.77 -20.04
CA TRP A 12 9.51 -3.44 -19.85
C TRP A 12 8.79 -4.42 -18.93
N CYS A 13 9.13 -5.71 -19.03
CA CYS A 13 8.59 -6.75 -18.14
C CYS A 13 8.93 -6.45 -16.67
N GLN A 14 10.20 -6.15 -16.36
CA GLN A 14 10.61 -5.80 -14.99
C GLN A 14 9.92 -4.54 -14.47
N ARG A 15 9.73 -3.52 -15.31
CA ARG A 15 9.00 -2.30 -14.94
C ARG A 15 7.56 -2.62 -14.54
N ILE A 16 6.85 -3.39 -15.36
CA ILE A 16 5.45 -3.78 -15.09
C ILE A 16 5.36 -4.66 -13.85
N CYS A 17 6.22 -5.67 -13.71
CA CYS A 17 6.27 -6.53 -12.54
C CYS A 17 6.57 -5.73 -11.26
N TYR A 18 7.44 -4.72 -11.34
CA TYR A 18 7.65 -3.79 -10.22
C TYR A 18 6.38 -2.99 -9.90
N GLY A 19 5.75 -2.40 -10.92
CA GLY A 19 4.56 -1.57 -10.77
C GLY A 19 3.42 -2.27 -10.03
N VAL A 20 3.16 -3.55 -10.34
CA VAL A 20 2.09 -4.34 -9.72
C VAL A 20 2.38 -4.82 -8.30
N GLY A 21 3.63 -4.72 -7.84
CA GLY A 21 4.05 -5.30 -6.55
C GLY A 21 3.32 -4.72 -5.33
N HIS A 22 2.87 -3.47 -5.41
CA HIS A 22 2.15 -2.82 -4.32
C HIS A 22 0.62 -3.02 -4.37
N SER A 23 0.09 -3.65 -5.42
CA SER A 23 -1.35 -3.70 -5.69
C SER A 23 -2.16 -4.37 -4.57
N LEU A 24 -1.62 -5.38 -3.88
CA LEU A 24 -2.27 -5.98 -2.70
C LEU A 24 -2.54 -4.94 -1.61
N ASN A 25 -1.56 -4.10 -1.29
CA ASN A 25 -1.72 -3.04 -0.30
C ASN A 25 -2.72 -1.99 -0.75
N ASP A 26 -2.70 -1.59 -2.02
CA ASP A 26 -3.60 -0.58 -2.57
C ASP A 26 -5.06 -1.06 -2.54
N LEU A 27 -5.31 -2.30 -2.98
CA LEU A 27 -6.65 -2.92 -2.94
C LEU A 27 -7.19 -3.00 -1.50
N CYS A 28 -6.36 -3.48 -0.56
CA CYS A 28 -6.72 -3.57 0.85
C CYS A 28 -6.90 -2.19 1.50
N ALA A 29 -6.10 -1.18 1.10
CA ALA A 29 -6.21 0.17 1.64
C ALA A 29 -7.55 0.82 1.27
N SER A 30 -8.01 0.65 0.03
CA SER A 30 -9.35 1.10 -0.38
C SER A 30 -10.45 0.46 0.47
N MET A 31 -10.38 -0.84 0.74
CA MET A 31 -11.31 -1.51 1.66
C MET A 31 -11.20 -1.01 3.10
N TRP A 32 -9.98 -0.87 3.61
CA TRP A 32 -9.71 -0.42 4.97
C TRP A 32 -10.26 0.99 5.23
N PHE A 33 -9.94 1.95 4.36
CA PHE A 33 -10.35 3.34 4.57
C PHE A 33 -11.83 3.56 4.26
N SER A 34 -12.39 2.98 3.20
CA SER A 34 -13.79 3.27 2.84
C SER A 34 -14.81 2.40 3.55
N TYR A 35 -14.45 1.19 3.93
CA TYR A 35 -15.45 0.17 4.27
C TYR A 35 -15.27 -0.46 5.65
N LEU A 36 -14.14 -0.27 6.34
CA LEU A 36 -13.96 -0.82 7.68
C LEU A 36 -14.98 -0.28 8.67
N ILE A 37 -15.13 1.05 8.78
CA ILE A 37 -16.05 1.66 9.75
C ILE A 37 -17.49 1.28 9.41
N VAL A 38 -17.85 1.29 8.12
CA VAL A 38 -19.16 0.85 7.62
C VAL A 38 -19.44 -0.59 8.06
N TYR A 39 -18.47 -1.49 7.88
CA TYR A 39 -18.59 -2.88 8.31
C TYR A 39 -18.73 -3.01 9.83
N LEU A 40 -17.86 -2.36 10.61
CA LEU A 40 -17.90 -2.44 12.07
C LEU A 40 -19.24 -1.90 12.63
N GLN A 41 -19.71 -0.75 12.16
CA GLN A 41 -20.92 -0.12 12.70
C GLN A 41 -22.21 -0.70 12.13
N LEU A 42 -22.33 -0.87 10.82
CA LEU A 42 -23.59 -1.26 10.17
C LEU A 42 -23.78 -2.77 10.05
N VAL A 43 -22.68 -3.54 9.98
CA VAL A 43 -22.75 -5.00 9.86
C VAL A 43 -22.56 -5.67 11.22
N LEU A 44 -21.51 -5.30 11.96
CA LEU A 44 -21.25 -5.87 13.29
C LEU A 44 -21.94 -5.14 14.44
N GLY A 45 -22.55 -3.98 14.20
CA GLY A 45 -23.26 -3.22 15.24
C GLY A 45 -22.36 -2.64 16.33
N PHE A 46 -21.10 -2.31 16.02
CA PHE A 46 -20.19 -1.66 16.96
C PHE A 46 -20.60 -0.21 17.17
N ASP A 47 -20.49 0.26 18.42
CA ASP A 47 -20.59 1.69 18.71
C ASP A 47 -19.44 2.44 18.01
N SER A 48 -19.69 3.70 17.65
CA SER A 48 -18.71 4.54 16.92
C SER A 48 -17.36 4.65 17.64
N ASN A 49 -17.37 4.59 18.98
CA ASN A 49 -16.16 4.62 19.81
C ASN A 49 -15.28 3.39 19.57
N TYR A 50 -15.85 2.18 19.56
CA TYR A 50 -15.09 0.96 19.32
C TYR A 50 -14.62 0.88 17.86
N ALA A 51 -15.47 1.24 16.90
CA ALA A 51 -15.09 1.27 15.50
C ALA A 51 -13.93 2.24 15.23
N GLY A 52 -13.99 3.45 15.83
CA GLY A 52 -12.91 4.43 15.77
C GLY A 52 -11.64 3.96 16.46
N LEU A 53 -11.75 3.27 17.60
CA LEU A 53 -10.61 2.71 18.33
C LEU A 53 -9.85 1.66 17.49
N VAL A 54 -10.57 0.75 16.82
CA VAL A 54 -9.97 -0.26 15.92
C VAL A 54 -9.17 0.42 14.81
N LEU A 55 -9.75 1.44 14.17
CA LEU A 55 -9.05 2.22 13.13
C LEU A 55 -7.80 2.92 13.70
N LEU A 56 -7.92 3.57 14.87
CA LEU A 56 -6.83 4.28 15.55
C LEU A 56 -5.66 3.36 15.90
N ILE A 57 -5.94 2.20 16.48
CA ILE A 57 -4.93 1.18 16.79
C ILE A 57 -4.17 0.80 15.53
N GLY A 58 -4.89 0.64 14.40
CA GLY A 58 -4.27 0.37 13.12
C GLY A 58 -3.31 1.48 12.67
N GLN A 59 -3.72 2.75 12.77
CA GLN A 59 -2.85 3.88 12.41
C GLN A 59 -1.61 3.97 13.30
N VAL A 60 -1.74 3.72 14.60
CA VAL A 60 -0.61 3.72 15.54
C VAL A 60 0.35 2.57 15.24
N ALA A 61 -0.17 1.37 14.95
CA ALA A 61 0.65 0.22 14.59
C ALA A 61 1.47 0.49 13.32
N ASP A 62 0.86 1.08 12.29
CA ASP A 62 1.55 1.46 11.06
C ASP A 62 2.64 2.52 11.28
N ALA A 63 2.31 3.56 12.06
CA ALA A 63 3.24 4.65 12.38
C ALA A 63 4.49 4.14 13.12
N LEU A 64 4.35 3.11 13.95
CA LEU A 64 5.47 2.47 14.65
C LEU A 64 6.21 1.48 13.74
N ALA A 65 5.49 0.69 12.95
CA ALA A 65 6.07 -0.36 12.11
C ALA A 65 6.91 0.22 10.96
N THR A 66 6.44 1.28 10.31
CA THR A 66 7.11 1.91 9.15
C THR A 66 8.58 2.28 9.41
N PRO A 67 8.95 3.04 10.47
CA PRO A 67 10.35 3.37 10.73
C PRO A 67 11.17 2.14 11.14
N LEU A 68 10.60 1.19 11.90
CA LEU A 68 11.28 -0.04 12.30
C LEU A 68 11.66 -0.89 11.09
N LEU A 69 10.71 -1.05 10.15
CA LEU A 69 10.93 -1.79 8.91
C LEU A 69 11.85 -1.04 7.94
N GLY A 70 11.83 0.30 7.97
CA GLY A 70 12.78 1.13 7.25
C GLY A 70 14.22 0.94 7.73
N TYR A 71 14.40 0.90 9.05
CA TYR A 71 15.70 0.57 9.65
C TYR A 71 16.14 -0.86 9.29
N GLU A 72 15.23 -1.83 9.38
CA GLU A 72 15.54 -3.21 9.03
C GLU A 72 15.93 -3.31 7.54
N ALA A 73 15.15 -2.73 6.62
CA ALA A 73 15.46 -2.74 5.18
C ALA A 73 16.83 -2.11 4.85
N SER A 74 17.30 -1.16 5.66
CA SER A 74 18.60 -0.48 5.51
C SER A 74 19.76 -1.18 6.25
N SER A 75 19.47 -2.05 7.21
CA SER A 75 20.49 -2.73 8.02
C SER A 75 21.36 -3.68 7.20
N ASN A 76 22.68 -3.63 7.41
CA ASN A 76 23.68 -4.51 6.78
C ASN A 76 23.66 -5.96 7.30
N LYS A 77 22.75 -6.29 8.24
CA LYS A 77 22.56 -7.66 8.70
C LYS A 77 21.88 -8.48 7.61
N GLU A 78 22.63 -9.43 7.05
CA GLU A 78 22.12 -10.38 6.05
C GLU A 78 21.95 -11.77 6.67
N THR A 79 20.71 -12.26 6.72
CA THR A 79 20.42 -13.68 6.95
C THR A 79 20.72 -14.48 5.67
N GLY A 80 21.00 -15.78 5.79
CA GLY A 80 21.42 -16.62 4.66
C GLY A 80 20.44 -16.64 3.47
N ILE A 81 19.14 -16.52 3.75
CA ILE A 81 18.07 -16.48 2.74
C ILE A 81 18.07 -15.13 1.98
N CYS A 82 18.31 -14.02 2.70
CA CYS A 82 18.39 -12.67 2.11
C CYS A 82 19.52 -12.54 1.08
N LYS A 83 20.62 -13.29 1.25
CA LYS A 83 21.76 -13.27 0.31
C LYS A 83 21.43 -13.75 -1.11
N ARG A 84 20.38 -14.56 -1.29
CA ARG A 84 19.96 -15.06 -2.61
C ARG A 84 18.69 -14.40 -3.12
N TYR A 85 17.74 -14.10 -2.22
CA TYR A 85 16.42 -13.59 -2.61
C TYR A 85 16.36 -12.06 -2.68
N GLY A 86 17.26 -11.37 -1.97
CA GLY A 86 17.21 -9.94 -1.76
C GLY A 86 16.45 -9.60 -0.48
N LYS A 87 17.01 -8.68 0.31
CA LYS A 87 16.47 -8.32 1.63
C LYS A 87 15.12 -7.62 1.52
N ARG A 88 14.98 -6.67 0.60
CA ARG A 88 13.73 -5.92 0.42
C ARG A 88 12.64 -6.84 -0.13
N LYS A 89 12.98 -7.72 -1.08
CA LYS A 89 12.04 -8.76 -1.53
C LYS A 89 11.63 -9.70 -0.40
N PHE A 90 12.53 -10.06 0.50
CA PHE A 90 12.20 -10.91 1.64
C PHE A 90 11.23 -10.23 2.62
N LEU A 91 11.50 -8.97 2.98
CA LEU A 91 10.60 -8.18 3.83
C LEU A 91 9.23 -7.96 3.17
N HIS A 92 9.22 -7.71 1.86
CA HIS A 92 7.99 -7.64 1.07
C HIS A 92 7.19 -8.95 1.14
N LEU A 93 7.85 -10.11 1.02
CA LEU A 93 7.21 -11.41 1.09
C LEU A 93 6.59 -11.66 2.48
N ILE A 94 7.33 -11.37 3.56
CA ILE A 94 6.80 -11.47 4.93
C ILE A 94 5.58 -10.57 5.08
N GLY A 95 5.67 -9.32 4.63
CA GLY A 95 4.55 -8.39 4.70
C GLY A 95 3.32 -8.89 3.92
N THR A 96 3.53 -9.42 2.72
CA THR A 96 2.48 -10.01 1.88
C THR A 96 1.78 -11.15 2.64
N ILE A 97 2.54 -12.06 3.25
CA ILE A 97 1.98 -13.18 4.03
C ILE A 97 1.16 -12.65 5.21
N CYS A 98 1.67 -11.67 5.95
CA CYS A 98 0.94 -11.06 7.06
C CYS A 98 -0.40 -10.46 6.59
N VAL A 99 -0.40 -9.71 5.48
CA VAL A 99 -1.63 -9.12 4.92
C VAL A 99 -2.62 -10.20 4.49
N VAL A 100 -2.17 -11.21 3.74
CA VAL A 100 -3.01 -12.32 3.26
C VAL A 100 -3.67 -13.09 4.40
N LEU A 101 -2.92 -13.34 5.48
CA LEU A 101 -3.40 -14.13 6.62
C LEU A 101 -4.22 -13.35 7.64
N SER A 102 -4.21 -12.02 7.63
CA SER A 102 -4.92 -11.20 8.62
C SER A 102 -6.11 -10.46 8.03
N PHE A 103 -5.97 -9.90 6.83
CA PHE A 103 -6.95 -8.97 6.27
C PHE A 103 -8.35 -9.59 6.06
N PRO A 104 -8.51 -10.80 5.49
CA PRO A 104 -9.84 -11.40 5.35
C PRO A 104 -10.57 -11.62 6.69
N PHE A 105 -9.81 -11.93 7.74
CA PHE A 105 -10.38 -12.19 9.07
C PHE A 105 -10.88 -10.91 9.75
N ILE A 106 -10.36 -9.73 9.39
CA ILE A 106 -10.88 -8.44 9.87
C ILE A 106 -12.33 -8.24 9.40
N PHE A 107 -12.67 -8.74 8.21
CA PHE A 107 -13.99 -8.64 7.59
C PHE A 107 -14.81 -9.94 7.67
N SER A 108 -14.46 -10.82 8.60
CA SER A 108 -15.17 -12.08 8.85
C SER A 108 -15.94 -12.01 10.16
N VAL A 109 -17.07 -12.72 10.24
CA VAL A 109 -17.78 -12.92 11.51
C VAL A 109 -16.99 -13.94 12.32
N CYS A 110 -16.73 -13.65 13.60
CA CYS A 110 -16.12 -14.63 14.49
C CYS A 110 -17.07 -15.82 14.72
N PRO A 111 -16.67 -17.06 14.35
CA PRO A 111 -17.48 -18.24 14.61
C PRO A 111 -17.66 -18.46 16.12
N GLY A 112 -18.91 -18.56 16.58
CA GLY A 112 -19.23 -18.80 18.00
C GLY A 112 -19.13 -17.56 18.90
N CYS A 113 -18.93 -16.37 18.33
CA CYS A 113 -18.91 -15.10 19.09
C CYS A 113 -20.28 -14.37 19.12
N GLU A 114 -21.40 -15.05 18.86
CA GLU A 114 -22.74 -14.42 18.73
C GLU A 114 -23.17 -13.64 19.98
N SER A 115 -22.76 -14.09 21.17
CA SER A 115 -23.06 -13.46 22.46
C SER A 115 -21.87 -12.69 23.06
N ALA A 116 -20.79 -12.49 22.29
CA ALA A 116 -19.60 -11.79 22.78
C ALA A 116 -19.89 -10.28 22.93
N SER A 117 -19.35 -9.66 23.98
CA SER A 117 -19.45 -8.20 24.12
C SER A 117 -18.61 -7.48 23.05
N GLN A 118 -18.99 -6.25 22.69
CA GLN A 118 -18.21 -5.43 21.77
C GLN A 118 -16.75 -5.25 22.22
N PHE A 119 -16.51 -5.17 23.53
CA PHE A 119 -15.16 -5.14 24.10
C PHE A 119 -14.36 -6.41 23.79
N ALA A 120 -14.97 -7.59 23.93
CA ALA A 120 -14.34 -8.86 23.63
C ALA A 120 -14.04 -9.00 22.13
N LEU A 121 -15.01 -8.65 21.26
CA LEU A 121 -14.82 -8.65 19.81
C LEU A 121 -13.72 -7.68 19.37
N THR A 122 -13.68 -6.47 19.94
CA THR A 122 -12.61 -5.49 19.71
C THR A 122 -11.26 -6.07 20.10
N THR A 123 -11.17 -6.71 21.28
CA THR A 123 -9.93 -7.33 21.77
C THR A 123 -9.44 -8.43 20.83
N MET A 124 -10.34 -9.21 20.21
CA MET A 124 -10.00 -10.21 19.21
C MET A 124 -9.52 -9.61 17.88
N LEU A 125 -10.05 -8.46 17.48
CA LEU A 125 -9.65 -7.77 16.24
C LEU A 125 -8.28 -7.09 16.34
N ILE A 126 -7.90 -6.58 17.52
CA ILE A 126 -6.62 -5.88 17.74
C ILE A 126 -5.40 -6.63 17.17
N PRO A 127 -5.13 -7.91 17.51
CA PRO A 127 -3.96 -8.61 16.98
C PRO A 127 -4.00 -8.74 15.45
N LEU A 128 -5.18 -9.00 14.86
CA LEU A 128 -5.33 -9.07 13.40
C LEU A 128 -5.01 -7.74 12.73
N VAL A 129 -5.51 -6.64 13.29
CA VAL A 129 -5.23 -5.28 12.80
C VAL A 129 -3.76 -4.93 12.92
N ILE A 130 -3.11 -5.27 14.03
CA ILE A 130 -1.67 -5.02 14.21
C ILE A 130 -0.86 -5.81 13.18
N ILE A 131 -1.17 -7.10 12.99
CA ILE A 131 -0.48 -7.96 12.00
C ILE A 131 -0.68 -7.41 10.58
N PHE A 132 -1.91 -7.01 10.24
CA PHE A 132 -2.22 -6.39 8.95
C PHE A 132 -1.39 -5.12 8.72
N GLN A 133 -1.36 -4.21 9.69
CA GLN A 133 -0.68 -2.93 9.56
C GLN A 133 0.85 -3.07 9.52
N VAL A 134 1.42 -3.98 10.30
CA VAL A 134 2.84 -4.34 10.20
C VAL A 134 3.15 -4.94 8.81
N GLY A 135 2.27 -5.81 8.31
CA GLY A 135 2.41 -6.40 6.98
C GLY A 135 2.33 -5.34 5.86
N TRP A 136 1.36 -4.43 5.98
CA TRP A 136 1.18 -3.31 5.06
C TRP A 136 2.42 -2.41 5.03
N ALA A 137 2.93 -2.01 6.21
CA ALA A 137 4.16 -1.22 6.32
C ALA A 137 5.36 -1.96 5.68
N ALA A 138 5.48 -3.27 5.88
CA ALA A 138 6.58 -4.07 5.36
C ALA A 138 6.57 -4.12 3.83
N VAL A 139 5.40 -4.34 3.23
CA VAL A 139 5.22 -4.30 1.77
C VAL A 139 5.56 -2.90 1.23
N GLN A 140 5.03 -1.84 1.85
CA GLN A 140 5.23 -0.46 1.39
C GLN A 140 6.70 -0.03 1.41
N VAL A 141 7.34 -0.15 2.58
CA VAL A 141 8.72 0.28 2.78
C VAL A 141 9.68 -0.50 1.89
N SER A 142 9.47 -1.81 1.78
CA SER A 142 10.32 -2.68 0.96
C SER A 142 10.16 -2.39 -0.53
N HIS A 143 8.93 -2.15 -0.99
CA HIS A 143 8.65 -1.82 -2.39
C HIS A 143 9.32 -0.49 -2.78
N LEU A 144 9.08 0.58 -2.03
CA LEU A 144 9.65 1.91 -2.31
C LEU A 144 11.18 1.94 -2.23
N SER A 145 11.77 1.28 -1.23
CA SER A 145 13.22 1.24 -1.06
C SER A 145 13.92 0.37 -2.12
N LEU A 146 13.17 -0.44 -2.88
CA LEU A 146 13.72 -1.30 -3.94
C LEU A 146 14.02 -0.51 -5.23
N ILE A 147 13.29 0.59 -5.51
CA ILE A 147 13.50 1.45 -6.69
C ILE A 147 14.98 1.82 -6.88
N PRO A 148 15.66 2.46 -5.91
CA PRO A 148 17.06 2.84 -6.08
C PRO A 148 18.01 1.64 -6.16
N ALA A 149 17.59 0.46 -5.69
CA ALA A 149 18.41 -0.76 -5.71
C ALA A 149 18.34 -1.49 -7.06
N ILE A 150 17.27 -1.34 -7.84
CA ILE A 150 17.10 -2.02 -9.13
C ILE A 150 17.50 -1.16 -10.34
N THR A 151 17.63 0.17 -10.18
CA THR A 151 18.09 1.04 -11.25
C THR A 151 18.93 2.24 -10.73
N PRO A 152 20.09 2.52 -11.36
CA PRO A 152 20.88 3.70 -11.06
C PRO A 152 20.38 4.96 -11.78
N HIS A 153 19.51 4.83 -12.80
CA HIS A 153 19.05 5.94 -13.63
C HIS A 153 17.86 6.67 -12.99
N GLU A 154 17.98 7.97 -12.69
CA GLU A 154 16.92 8.77 -12.05
C GLU A 154 15.61 8.77 -12.86
N SER A 155 15.69 8.97 -14.17
CA SER A 155 14.51 8.92 -15.06
C SER A 155 13.74 7.60 -15.00
N GLU A 156 14.43 6.47 -14.75
CA GLU A 156 13.76 5.18 -14.54
C GLU A 156 13.10 5.12 -13.16
N ARG A 157 13.70 5.72 -12.13
CA ARG A 157 13.11 5.79 -10.78
C ARG A 157 11.80 6.58 -10.79
N ASP A 158 11.80 7.72 -11.48
CA ASP A 158 10.61 8.55 -11.66
C ASP A 158 9.53 7.78 -12.42
N PHE A 159 9.91 7.09 -13.51
CA PHE A 159 8.98 6.27 -14.27
C PHE A 159 8.35 5.16 -13.42
N LEU A 160 9.14 4.45 -12.60
CA LEU A 160 8.64 3.40 -11.71
C LEU A 160 7.68 3.95 -10.64
N ASN A 161 7.94 5.15 -10.12
CA ASN A 161 7.02 5.84 -9.20
C ASN A 161 5.69 6.21 -9.87
N VAL A 162 5.75 6.74 -11.10
CA VAL A 162 4.54 7.04 -11.88
C VAL A 162 3.74 5.78 -12.18
N LEU A 163 4.42 4.70 -12.56
CA LEU A 163 3.78 3.41 -12.83
C LEU A 163 3.10 2.84 -11.58
N ARG A 164 3.76 2.90 -10.41
CA ARG A 164 3.17 2.51 -9.13
C ARG A 164 1.90 3.31 -8.84
N TYR A 165 1.93 4.63 -9.06
CA TYR A 165 0.77 5.48 -8.85
C TYR A 165 -0.39 5.14 -9.81
N ALA A 166 -0.09 4.84 -11.08
CA ALA A 166 -1.10 4.40 -12.03
C ALA A 166 -1.76 3.07 -11.60
N VAL A 167 -0.97 2.11 -11.14
CA VAL A 167 -1.49 0.83 -10.61
C VAL A 167 -2.31 1.04 -9.34
N ASN A 168 -1.91 1.95 -8.45
CA ASN A 168 -2.70 2.30 -7.27
C ASN A 168 -4.10 2.78 -7.66
N ILE A 169 -4.22 3.73 -8.60
CA ILE A 169 -5.54 4.21 -9.06
C ILE A 169 -6.38 3.08 -9.67
N ILE A 170 -5.76 2.21 -10.48
CA ILE A 170 -6.45 1.04 -11.07
C ILE A 170 -6.93 0.09 -9.97
N SER A 171 -6.11 -0.13 -8.94
CA SER A 171 -6.45 -0.96 -7.78
C SER A 171 -7.63 -0.37 -7.01
N ASP A 172 -7.59 0.94 -6.71
CA ASP A 172 -8.69 1.63 -6.04
C ASP A 172 -10.01 1.49 -6.82
N ILE A 173 -10.01 1.82 -8.11
CA ILE A 173 -11.18 1.65 -8.99
C ILE A 173 -11.64 0.20 -9.03
N GLY A 174 -10.69 -0.74 -9.11
CA GLY A 174 -10.96 -2.18 -9.09
C GLY A 174 -11.67 -2.62 -7.81
N THR A 175 -11.22 -2.16 -6.63
CA THR A 175 -11.86 -2.44 -5.35
C THR A 175 -13.31 -1.97 -5.33
N TYR A 176 -13.59 -0.71 -5.72
CA TYR A 176 -14.96 -0.20 -5.73
C TYR A 176 -15.85 -0.91 -6.76
N ALA A 177 -15.28 -1.30 -7.91
CA ALA A 177 -16.00 -2.09 -8.91
C ALA A 177 -16.33 -3.49 -8.40
N ILE A 178 -15.42 -4.16 -7.67
CA ILE A 178 -15.67 -5.46 -7.03
C ILE A 178 -16.79 -5.33 -6.00
N VAL A 179 -16.71 -4.34 -5.12
CA VAL A 179 -17.75 -4.08 -4.10
C VAL A 179 -19.12 -3.88 -4.76
N TRP A 180 -19.17 -3.03 -5.78
CA TRP A 180 -20.40 -2.77 -6.53
C TRP A 180 -20.95 -4.05 -7.18
N CYS A 181 -20.10 -4.82 -7.85
CA CYS A 181 -20.48 -6.04 -8.53
C CYS A 181 -21.03 -7.09 -7.55
N VAL A 182 -20.35 -7.33 -6.42
CA VAL A 182 -20.83 -8.27 -5.41
C VAL A 182 -22.16 -7.80 -4.82
N PHE A 183 -22.32 -6.52 -4.53
CA PHE A 183 -23.57 -5.98 -3.97
C PHE A 183 -24.74 -6.10 -4.96
N ASP A 184 -24.50 -5.84 -6.25
CA ASP A 184 -25.53 -5.92 -7.28
C ASP A 184 -25.92 -7.38 -7.62
N LEU A 185 -24.93 -8.27 -7.76
CA LEU A 185 -25.16 -9.69 -8.07
C LEU A 185 -25.86 -10.44 -6.93
N THR A 186 -25.61 -10.07 -5.68
CA THR A 186 -26.23 -10.69 -4.50
C THR A 186 -27.47 -9.94 -4.01
N ARG A 187 -28.02 -9.06 -4.85
CA ARG A 187 -29.23 -8.28 -4.55
C ARG A 187 -30.46 -9.20 -4.57
N LYS A 188 -31.12 -9.35 -3.42
CA LYS A 188 -32.44 -10.01 -3.37
C LYS A 188 -33.50 -9.05 -3.95
N PRO A 189 -34.42 -9.52 -4.80
CA PRO A 189 -35.41 -8.68 -5.49
C PRO A 189 -36.59 -8.24 -4.59
N THR A 190 -36.36 -7.99 -3.30
CA THR A 190 -37.42 -7.68 -2.33
C THR A 190 -37.31 -6.24 -1.82
N GLY A 191 -38.11 -5.33 -2.39
CA GLY A 191 -38.72 -4.16 -1.73
C GLY A 191 -37.83 -3.02 -1.17
N ASN A 192 -38.00 -1.82 -1.75
CA ASN A 192 -37.61 -0.45 -1.37
C ASN A 192 -36.72 -0.18 -0.12
N HIS A 193 -35.61 0.52 -0.39
CA HIS A 193 -34.61 1.06 0.56
C HIS A 193 -33.86 0.02 1.40
N HIS A 194 -32.78 -0.52 0.84
CA HIS A 194 -31.85 -1.41 1.54
C HIS A 194 -30.69 -0.60 2.11
N THR A 195 -30.66 -0.48 3.43
CA THR A 195 -29.47 -0.03 4.18
C THR A 195 -28.56 -1.23 4.42
N ILE A 196 -27.24 -1.01 4.53
CA ILE A 196 -26.32 -2.09 4.91
C ILE A 196 -26.71 -2.59 6.31
N THR A 197 -26.87 -3.90 6.46
CA THR A 197 -27.23 -4.57 7.72
C THR A 197 -26.32 -5.78 7.99
N GLY A 198 -26.52 -6.46 9.12
CA GLY A 198 -25.78 -7.67 9.49
C GLY A 198 -25.76 -8.79 8.43
N ASP A 199 -26.78 -8.87 7.57
CA ASP A 199 -26.86 -9.85 6.49
C ASP A 199 -25.75 -9.70 5.43
N TYR A 200 -25.05 -8.56 5.42
CA TYR A 200 -23.97 -8.28 4.49
C TYR A 200 -22.62 -8.90 4.91
N ALA A 201 -22.51 -9.49 6.10
CA ALA A 201 -21.22 -9.98 6.60
C ALA A 201 -20.52 -10.98 5.67
N ASN A 202 -21.27 -11.94 5.11
CA ASN A 202 -20.73 -12.88 4.13
C ASN A 202 -20.28 -12.19 2.83
N LYS A 203 -20.92 -11.09 2.45
CA LYS A 203 -20.55 -10.31 1.26
C LYS A 203 -19.22 -9.59 1.46
N PHE A 204 -18.99 -9.00 2.63
CA PHE A 204 -17.71 -8.37 2.96
C PHE A 204 -16.56 -9.40 3.02
N MET A 205 -16.82 -10.58 3.57
CA MET A 205 -15.86 -11.69 3.53
C MET A 205 -15.55 -12.11 2.08
N GLU A 206 -16.56 -12.26 1.22
CA GLU A 206 -16.36 -12.60 -0.19
C GLU A 206 -15.54 -11.54 -0.94
N ILE A 207 -15.89 -10.25 -0.77
CA ILE A 207 -15.16 -9.13 -1.36
C ILE A 207 -13.68 -9.15 -0.93
N THR A 208 -13.42 -9.34 0.37
CA THR A 208 -12.04 -9.34 0.88
C THR A 208 -11.24 -10.54 0.41
N LEU A 209 -11.86 -11.72 0.28
CA LEU A 209 -11.21 -12.90 -0.30
C LEU A 209 -10.85 -12.69 -1.78
N ILE A 210 -11.75 -12.10 -2.56
CA ILE A 210 -11.47 -11.75 -3.98
C ILE A 210 -10.30 -10.77 -4.06
N ILE A 211 -10.34 -9.69 -3.26
CA ILE A 211 -9.31 -8.65 -3.23
C ILE A 211 -7.95 -9.23 -2.85
N VAL A 212 -7.88 -10.02 -1.78
CA VAL A 212 -6.64 -10.66 -1.34
C VAL A 212 -6.14 -11.66 -2.38
N GLY A 213 -7.04 -12.42 -3.04
CA GLY A 213 -6.68 -13.31 -4.13
C GLY A 213 -6.04 -12.59 -5.32
N VAL A 214 -6.68 -11.52 -5.80
CA VAL A 214 -6.16 -10.68 -6.90
C VAL A 214 -4.84 -10.00 -6.51
N GLY A 215 -4.76 -9.44 -5.30
CA GLY A 215 -3.54 -8.82 -4.81
C GLY A 215 -2.39 -9.82 -4.68
N THR A 216 -2.65 -11.02 -4.16
CA THR A 216 -1.65 -12.10 -4.05
C THR A 216 -1.12 -12.51 -5.42
N PHE A 217 -2.00 -12.62 -6.42
CA PHE A 217 -1.60 -12.89 -7.79
C PHE A 217 -0.60 -11.84 -8.31
N PHE A 218 -0.86 -10.55 -8.08
CA PHE A 218 0.08 -9.49 -8.45
C PHE A 218 1.37 -9.51 -7.62
N SER A 219 1.31 -9.83 -6.33
CA SER A 219 2.51 -10.02 -5.50
C SER A 219 3.38 -11.19 -6.00
N ILE A 220 2.79 -12.27 -6.50
CA ILE A 220 3.52 -13.38 -7.13
C ILE A 220 4.22 -12.90 -8.41
N ILE A 221 3.52 -12.14 -9.27
CA ILE A 221 4.12 -11.55 -10.49
C ILE A 221 5.33 -10.68 -10.14
N PHE A 222 5.21 -9.84 -9.11
CA PHE A 222 6.31 -9.02 -8.61
C PHE A 222 7.51 -9.87 -8.18
N HIS A 223 7.27 -10.91 -7.37
CA HIS A 223 8.34 -11.75 -6.87
C HIS A 223 9.04 -12.59 -7.95
N ILE A 224 8.34 -12.97 -9.03
CA ILE A 224 8.92 -13.68 -10.17
C ILE A 224 9.68 -12.70 -11.10
N GLY A 225 9.08 -11.55 -11.41
CA GLY A 225 9.58 -10.65 -12.44
C GLY A 225 10.68 -9.69 -11.99
N VAL A 226 10.70 -9.30 -10.71
CA VAL A 226 11.70 -8.35 -10.19
C VAL A 226 12.87 -9.11 -9.57
N LYS A 227 14.09 -8.83 -10.03
CA LYS A 227 15.32 -9.35 -9.44
C LYS A 227 15.99 -8.23 -8.65
N GLU A 228 16.20 -8.45 -7.37
CA GLU A 228 17.02 -7.55 -6.55
C GLU A 228 18.50 -7.91 -6.80
N VAL A 229 19.28 -6.95 -7.31
CA VAL A 229 20.72 -7.15 -7.50
C VAL A 229 21.36 -7.10 -6.12
N VAL A 230 21.78 -8.27 -5.61
CA VAL A 230 22.53 -8.36 -4.36
C VAL A 230 23.93 -7.80 -4.63
N SER A 231 24.17 -6.55 -4.26
CA SER A 231 25.52 -5.99 -4.25
C SER A 231 26.37 -6.84 -3.32
N LYS A 232 27.28 -7.65 -3.88
CA LYS A 232 28.31 -8.30 -3.05
C LYS A 232 29.05 -7.19 -2.31
N PRO A 233 29.24 -7.27 -0.98
CA PRO A 233 30.22 -6.43 -0.34
C PRO A 233 31.55 -6.73 -1.02
N LEU A 234 32.24 -5.70 -1.50
CA LEU A 234 33.56 -5.80 -2.09
C LEU A 234 34.44 -6.51 -1.05
N SER A 235 34.71 -7.79 -1.27
CA SER A 235 35.58 -8.57 -0.39
C SER A 235 36.96 -7.94 -0.45
N SER A 236 37.34 -7.30 0.65
CA SER A 236 38.68 -6.80 0.94
C SER A 236 39.65 -7.97 1.03
N THR A 237 40.06 -8.51 -0.11
CA THR A 237 41.21 -9.41 -0.22
C THR A 237 41.71 -9.30 -1.66
N ASP A 238 42.57 -8.30 -1.91
CA ASP A 238 43.89 -8.52 -2.50
C ASP A 238 44.72 -7.23 -2.43
N SER A 239 45.81 -7.38 -1.70
CA SER A 239 47.06 -6.63 -1.59
C SER A 239 47.41 -5.58 -2.65
N SER A 240 47.89 -4.43 -2.15
CA SER A 240 49.04 -3.64 -2.66
C SER A 240 49.32 -3.66 -4.17
N ILE A 241 49.10 -2.52 -4.83
CA ILE A 241 50.07 -1.74 -5.61
C ILE A 241 49.34 -0.49 -6.15
N GLU A 242 49.99 0.65 -5.99
CA GLU A 242 49.59 1.96 -6.51
C GLU A 242 49.35 1.94 -8.03
N SER A 243 48.33 2.66 -8.49
CA SER A 243 48.42 3.74 -9.51
C SER A 243 47.07 3.94 -10.22
N GLU A 244 46.55 5.15 -10.02
CA GLU A 244 45.71 5.99 -10.89
C GLU A 244 44.70 5.35 -11.87
N SER A 245 43.50 5.95 -11.88
CA SER A 245 42.44 5.91 -12.91
C SER A 245 41.27 4.93 -12.74
N SER A 246 40.93 4.51 -11.52
CA SER A 246 39.56 4.08 -11.25
C SER A 246 38.70 5.31 -10.98
N THR A 247 38.06 5.84 -12.03
CA THR A 247 36.85 6.66 -11.86
C THR A 247 35.80 5.76 -11.22
N SER A 248 35.85 5.69 -9.89
CA SER A 248 34.72 5.28 -9.07
C SER A 248 33.53 6.08 -9.55
N PHE A 249 32.46 5.38 -9.96
CA PHE A 249 31.14 5.97 -10.04
C PHE A 249 30.94 6.86 -8.82
N PRO A 250 30.39 8.08 -8.95
CA PRO A 250 30.13 8.91 -7.79
C PRO A 250 29.20 8.11 -6.88
N LEU A 251 29.81 7.54 -5.83
CA LEU A 251 29.13 6.96 -4.70
C LEU A 251 28.27 8.12 -4.19
N PHE A 252 26.95 7.93 -4.23
CA PHE A 252 25.94 8.89 -3.81
C PHE A 252 26.48 9.84 -2.73
N SER A 253 26.62 11.11 -3.11
CA SER A 253 26.87 12.28 -2.26
C SER A 253 26.42 12.02 -0.81
N ASP A 254 27.35 12.14 0.14
CA ASP A 254 27.13 12.23 1.59
C ASP A 254 25.77 11.74 2.08
N ASN A 255 25.63 10.41 2.23
CA ASN A 255 24.45 9.83 2.86
C ASN A 255 24.33 10.37 4.29
N LEU A 256 23.49 11.39 4.48
CA LEU A 256 23.06 11.86 5.80
C LEU A 256 22.62 10.64 6.62
N SER A 257 23.26 10.45 7.77
CA SER A 257 22.79 9.49 8.77
C SER A 257 21.31 9.74 9.06
N TRP A 258 20.54 8.70 9.43
CA TRP A 258 19.11 8.85 9.75
C TRP A 258 18.83 9.95 10.79
N LYS A 259 19.78 10.19 11.71
CA LYS A 259 19.70 11.30 12.70
C LYS A 259 19.91 12.67 12.07
N GLY A 260 20.69 12.75 10.99
CA GLY A 260 20.92 13.96 10.20
C GLY A 260 19.64 14.45 9.51
N TRP A 261 18.83 13.52 9.00
CA TRP A 261 17.52 13.84 8.41
C TRP A 261 16.58 14.56 9.39
N LEU A 262 16.61 14.21 10.68
CA LEU A 262 15.80 14.87 11.71
C LEU A 262 16.24 16.32 12.02
N LYS A 263 17.40 16.75 11.52
CA LYS A 263 17.86 18.14 11.68
C LYS A 263 17.54 19.00 10.46
N GLU A 264 17.15 18.38 9.34
CA GLU A 264 16.94 19.08 8.08
C GLU A 264 15.58 19.78 8.07
N SER A 265 15.56 21.08 7.78
CA SER A 265 14.31 21.87 7.80
C SER A 265 13.35 21.42 6.69
N HIS A 266 13.91 21.13 5.50
CA HIS A 266 13.12 20.65 4.35
C HIS A 266 12.40 19.33 4.62
N PHE A 267 12.95 18.46 5.47
CA PHE A 267 12.30 17.21 5.86
C PHE A 267 10.94 17.47 6.53
N TYR A 268 10.88 18.44 7.44
CA TYR A 268 9.64 18.81 8.12
C TYR A 268 8.65 19.54 7.20
N GLN A 269 9.14 20.41 6.31
CA GLN A 269 8.28 21.13 5.36
C GLN A 269 7.55 20.17 4.42
N VAL A 270 8.28 19.23 3.80
CA VAL A 270 7.72 18.21 2.93
C VAL A 270 6.82 17.26 3.72
N GLY A 271 7.24 16.89 4.94
CA GLY A 271 6.47 16.05 5.85
C GLY A 271 5.09 16.65 6.17
N ILE A 272 5.02 17.92 6.58
CA ILE A 272 3.76 18.60 6.90
C ILE A 272 2.86 18.68 5.67
N LEU A 273 3.40 19.09 4.52
CA LEU A 273 2.62 19.17 3.28
C LEU A 273 2.02 17.80 2.92
N TYR A 274 2.84 16.75 2.95
CA TYR A 274 2.41 15.39 2.69
C TYR A 274 1.35 14.91 3.68
N MET A 275 1.54 15.18 4.98
CA MET A 275 0.59 14.78 6.03
C MET A 275 -0.75 15.49 5.89
N CYS A 276 -0.77 16.79 5.59
CA CYS A 276 -2.00 17.53 5.35
C CYS A 276 -2.77 16.96 4.14
N THR A 277 -2.08 16.69 3.03
CA THR A 277 -2.70 16.08 1.84
C THR A 277 -3.25 14.69 2.15
N ARG A 278 -2.49 13.84 2.84
CA ARG A 278 -2.92 12.50 3.24
C ARG A 278 -4.11 12.52 4.18
N LEU A 279 -4.11 13.41 5.17
CA LEU A 279 -5.20 13.54 6.13
C LEU A 279 -6.50 13.94 5.41
N PHE A 280 -6.43 14.94 4.52
CA PHE A 280 -7.59 15.35 3.73
C PHE A 280 -8.18 14.21 2.89
N GLN A 281 -7.31 13.46 2.20
CA GLN A 281 -7.72 12.32 1.38
C GLN A 281 -8.34 11.20 2.23
N ASN A 282 -7.69 10.81 3.33
CA ASN A 282 -8.17 9.74 4.19
C ASN A 282 -9.49 10.09 4.87
N MET A 283 -9.65 11.31 5.38
CA MET A 283 -10.91 11.77 5.97
C MET A 283 -12.05 11.74 4.95
N SER A 284 -11.77 12.16 3.70
CA SER A 284 -12.76 12.09 2.62
C SER A 284 -13.16 10.64 2.33
N LEU A 285 -12.21 9.71 2.22
CA LEU A 285 -12.52 8.30 1.93
C LEU A 285 -13.26 7.59 3.06
N VAL A 286 -12.92 7.90 4.33
CA VAL A 286 -13.51 7.27 5.52
C VAL A 286 -14.92 7.77 5.79
N PHE A 287 -15.16 9.08 5.70
CA PHE A 287 -16.44 9.66 6.09
C PHE A 287 -17.46 9.75 4.96
N MET A 288 -17.05 9.71 3.68
CA MET A 288 -18.01 9.80 2.58
C MET A 288 -19.05 8.67 2.60
N PRO A 289 -18.66 7.37 2.73
CA PRO A 289 -19.64 6.28 2.84
C PRO A 289 -20.56 6.42 4.05
N LEU A 290 -20.03 6.88 5.18
CA LEU A 290 -20.79 7.07 6.42
C LEU A 290 -21.80 8.22 6.30
N TYR A 291 -21.39 9.35 5.71
CA TYR A 291 -22.24 10.50 5.42
C TYR A 291 -23.42 10.12 4.51
N LEU A 292 -23.16 9.29 3.49
CA LEU A 292 -24.20 8.80 2.58
C LEU A 292 -25.26 7.97 3.30
N GLN A 293 -24.85 7.10 4.23
CA GLN A 293 -25.78 6.24 4.98
C GLN A 293 -26.51 6.98 6.11
N GLU A 294 -25.77 7.66 6.99
CA GLU A 294 -26.38 8.22 8.19
C GLU A 294 -27.10 9.54 7.92
N SER A 295 -26.47 10.44 7.16
CA SER A 295 -27.02 11.78 6.93
C SER A 295 -28.00 11.81 5.76
N LEU A 296 -27.63 11.17 4.64
CA LEU A 296 -28.45 11.20 3.43
C LEU A 296 -29.43 10.01 3.31
N ARG A 297 -29.32 8.99 4.19
CA ARG A 297 -30.12 7.75 4.13
C ARG A 297 -30.16 7.15 2.72
N ALA A 298 -29.04 7.29 2.01
CA ALA A 298 -28.91 6.86 0.64
C ALA A 298 -28.96 5.32 0.56
N ASN A 299 -29.47 4.80 -0.54
CA ASN A 299 -29.45 3.35 -0.80
C ASN A 299 -28.02 2.81 -0.78
N ASP A 300 -27.88 1.54 -0.39
CA ASP A 300 -26.65 0.76 -0.48
C ASP A 300 -25.91 0.89 -1.82
N ASP A 301 -26.66 1.06 -2.91
CA ASP A 301 -26.17 1.32 -4.26
C ASP A 301 -25.22 2.54 -4.36
N PHE A 302 -25.47 3.60 -3.59
CA PHE A 302 -24.64 4.81 -3.60
C PHE A 302 -23.31 4.63 -2.87
N ILE A 303 -23.24 3.69 -1.92
CA ILE A 303 -22.04 3.43 -1.10
C ILE A 303 -20.93 2.79 -1.94
N ALA A 304 -21.31 2.01 -2.97
CA ALA A 304 -20.36 1.45 -3.93
C ALA A 304 -20.08 2.42 -5.08
N LYS A 305 -21.11 3.13 -5.56
CA LYS A 305 -21.01 3.98 -6.76
C LYS A 305 -20.32 5.33 -6.52
N ILE A 306 -20.53 5.98 -5.38
CA ILE A 306 -20.00 7.33 -5.15
C ILE A 306 -18.48 7.34 -5.01
N PRO A 307 -17.85 6.48 -4.18
CA PRO A 307 -16.39 6.39 -4.15
C PRO A 307 -15.78 6.06 -5.52
N LEU A 308 -16.44 5.19 -6.31
CA LEU A 308 -16.05 4.89 -7.68
C LEU A 308 -16.09 6.13 -8.58
N VAL A 309 -17.21 6.86 -8.59
CA VAL A 309 -17.38 8.09 -9.39
C VAL A 309 -16.39 9.16 -8.96
N MET A 310 -16.14 9.32 -7.66
CA MET A 310 -15.15 10.26 -7.13
C MET A 310 -13.76 9.95 -7.68
N ASN A 311 -13.31 8.69 -7.63
CA ASN A 311 -11.98 8.31 -8.13
C ASN A 311 -11.85 8.44 -9.66
N VAL A 312 -12.89 8.06 -10.41
CA VAL A 312 -12.91 8.24 -11.87
C VAL A 312 -12.89 9.73 -12.24
N SER A 313 -13.63 10.57 -11.50
CA SER A 313 -13.65 12.02 -11.72
C SER A 313 -12.31 12.69 -11.39
N GLY A 314 -11.61 12.22 -10.36
CA GLY A 314 -10.25 12.67 -10.04
C GLY A 314 -9.27 12.35 -11.18
N LEU A 315 -9.38 11.17 -11.79
CA LEU A 315 -8.54 10.78 -12.92
C LEU A 315 -8.81 11.61 -14.18
N SER A 316 -10.08 11.90 -14.48
CA SER A 316 -10.43 12.75 -15.63
C SER A 316 -10.01 14.20 -15.43
N TYR A 317 -10.01 14.71 -14.19
CA TYR A 317 -9.52 16.05 -13.87
C TYR A 317 -7.99 16.21 -14.00
N LEU A 318 -7.23 15.11 -14.00
CA LEU A 318 -5.77 15.11 -14.24
C LEU A 318 -5.40 15.18 -15.73
N ALA A 319 -6.30 14.80 -16.64
CA ALA A 319 -6.02 14.80 -18.08
C ALA A 319 -5.69 16.20 -18.66
N PRO A 320 -6.37 17.30 -18.26
CA PRO A 320 -6.04 18.66 -18.68
C PRO A 320 -4.67 19.16 -18.17
N PHE A 321 -4.25 18.80 -16.96
CA PHE A 321 -2.96 19.24 -16.40
C PHE A 321 -1.76 18.66 -17.14
N ARG A 322 -1.92 17.50 -17.80
CA ARG A 322 -0.89 16.92 -18.69
C ARG A 322 -0.59 17.79 -19.92
N ASN A 323 -1.52 18.65 -20.32
CA ASN A 323 -1.30 19.61 -21.40
C ASN A 323 -0.57 20.87 -20.91
N TYR A 324 -0.72 21.25 -19.64
CA TYR A 324 -0.03 22.41 -19.06
C TYR A 324 1.46 22.15 -18.77
N SER A 325 1.85 20.95 -18.33
CA SER A 325 3.25 20.62 -18.08
C SER A 325 4.12 20.64 -19.33
N LYS A 326 3.55 20.31 -20.50
CA LYS A 326 4.23 20.43 -21.81
C LYS A 326 4.51 21.88 -22.23
N CYS A 327 3.75 22.85 -21.71
CA CYS A 327 3.96 24.28 -21.98
C CYS A 327 5.03 24.91 -21.08
N SER A 328 5.25 24.38 -19.87
CA SER A 328 6.23 24.93 -18.93
C SER A 328 7.68 24.55 -19.24
N VAL A 329 7.93 23.47 -19.99
CA VAL A 329 9.28 23.01 -20.37
C VAL A 329 9.79 23.70 -21.66
N LYS A 330 8.97 24.57 -22.26
CA LYS A 330 9.32 25.33 -23.49
C LYS A 330 9.59 26.82 -23.23
N ARG A 331 9.85 27.24 -21.99
CA ARG A 331 10.29 28.61 -21.69
C ARG A 331 11.67 28.63 -21.08
#